data_AF-A0A6G3UBJ2-F1
#
_entry.id   AF-A0A6G3UBJ2-F1
#
_cell.length_a   1.000
_cell.length_b   1.000
_cell.length_c   1.000
_cell.angle_alpha   90.00
_cell.angle_beta   90.00
_cell.angle_gamma   90.00
#
_symmetry.space_group_name_H-M   'P 1'
#
loop_
_entity.id
_entity.type
_entity.pdbx_description
1 polymer ?
#
loop_
_entity_poly.entity_id
_entity_poly.type
_entity_poly.pdbx_seq_one_letter_code
_entity_poly.pdbx_strand_id
1 'polypeptide(L)' 'MLWRCARECGAKGSKRYPTPQDAERYARAFDREDLADMGRRTPLGLLPLRLLRTWRLRRRKESGGGSPPREGS' A
#
# COMPACT_ATOMS: atom_id res chain seq x y z
N MET A 1 9.09 -8.92 -16.94
CA MET A 1 8.44 -7.65 -16.55
C MET A 1 8.29 -7.59 -15.04
N LEU A 2 8.62 -6.46 -14.43
CA LEU A 2 8.45 -6.20 -12.99
C LEU A 2 7.51 -5.00 -12.85
N TRP A 3 6.56 -5.07 -11.93
CA TRP A 3 5.65 -3.96 -11.64
C TRP A 3 5.63 -3.66 -10.14
N ARG A 4 5.43 -2.39 -9.81
CA ARG A 4 5.27 -1.91 -8.43
C ARG A 4 4.02 -1.06 -8.37
N CYS A 5 3.29 -1.15 -7.26
CA CYS A 5 2.14 -0.31 -6.97
C CYS A 5 2.59 1.16 -6.91
N ALA A 6 2.10 1.98 -7.84
CA ALA A 6 2.38 3.43 -7.86
C ALA A 6 1.88 4.15 -6.60
N ARG A 7 0.91 3.57 -5.88
CA ARG A 7 0.36 4.10 -4.62
C ARG A 7 1.22 3.84 -3.38
N GLU A 8 2.48 3.40 -3.58
CA GLU A 8 3.43 3.01 -2.52
C GLU A 8 2.84 2.02 -1.50
N CYS A 9 1.84 1.24 -1.93
CA CYS A 9 1.09 0.34 -1.08
C CYS A 9 1.86 -0.95 -0.70
N GLY A 10 3.12 -1.06 -1.14
CA GLY A 10 3.98 -2.23 -0.95
C GLY A 10 3.70 -3.40 -1.91
N ALA A 11 2.59 -3.37 -2.66
CA ALA A 11 2.29 -4.41 -3.65
C ALA A 11 3.26 -4.31 -4.84
N LYS A 12 3.84 -5.44 -5.21
CA LYS A 12 4.77 -5.57 -6.34
C LYS A 12 4.70 -6.99 -6.89
N GLY A 13 5.07 -7.17 -8.15
CA GLY A 13 5.05 -8.49 -8.78
C GLY A 13 5.98 -8.59 -9.98
N SER A 14 6.22 -9.82 -10.41
CA SER A 14 6.96 -10.12 -11.63
C SER A 14 6.13 -11.04 -12.53
N LYS A 15 6.18 -10.78 -13.84
CA LYS A 15 5.58 -11.63 -14.87
C LYS A 15 6.62 -11.95 -15.93
N ARG A 16 6.77 -13.23 -16.24
CA ARG A 16 7.68 -13.71 -17.27
C ARG A 16 6.89 -13.97 -18.54
N TYR A 17 7.39 -13.46 -19.65
CA TYR A 17 6.80 -13.66 -20.97
C TYR A 17 7.72 -14.53 -21.81
N PRO A 18 7.19 -15.28 -22.78
CA PRO A 18 7.99 -16.16 -23.64
C PRO A 18 8.98 -15.38 -24.51
N THR A 19 8.62 -14.17 -24.92
CA THR A 19 9.45 -13.31 -25.77
C THR A 19 9.66 -11.92 -25.13
N PRO A 20 10.80 -11.27 -25.40
CA PRO A 20 11.03 -9.89 -24.96
C PRO A 20 10.08 -8.90 -25.65
N GLN A 21 9.69 -9.14 -26.90
CA GLN A 21 8.73 -8.30 -27.64
C GLN A 21 7.35 -8.29 -26.97
N ASP A 22 6.89 -9.45 -26.50
CA ASP A 22 5.63 -9.54 -25.75
C ASP A 22 5.74 -8.77 -24.44
N ALA A 23 6.87 -8.90 -23.73
CA ALA A 23 7.09 -8.18 -22.48
C ALA A 23 7.01 -6.66 -22.67
N GLU A 24 7.58 -6.11 -23.75
CA GLU A 24 7.52 -4.68 -24.07
C GLU A 24 6.11 -4.23 -24.46
N ARG A 25 5.40 -5.02 -25.29
CA ARG A 25 4.04 -4.72 -25.72
C ARG A 25 3.09 -4.60 -24.52
N TYR A 26 3.16 -5.56 -23.60
CA TYR A 26 2.33 -5.56 -22.40
C TYR A 26 2.77 -4.49 -21.39
N ALA A 27 4.07 -4.21 -21.27
CA ALA A 27 4.55 -3.13 -20.41
C ALA A 27 3.99 -1.76 -20.84
N ARG A 28 4.08 -1.43 -22.13
CA ARG A 28 3.55 -0.16 -22.66
C ARG A 28 2.04 -0.02 -22.51
N ALA A 29 1.29 -1.11 -22.68
CA ALA A 29 -0.16 -1.10 -22.47
C ALA A 29 -0.51 -0.85 -21.00
N PHE A 30 0.18 -1.53 -20.09
CA PHE A 30 -0.03 -1.41 -18.65
C PHE A 30 0.31 -0.01 -18.13
N ASP A 31 1.42 0.59 -18.57
CA ASP A 31 1.82 1.94 -18.18
C ASP A 31 0.76 2.99 -18.57
N ARG A 32 0.15 2.86 -19.74
CA ARG A 32 -0.89 3.80 -20.20
C ARG A 32 -2.18 3.68 -19.39
N GLU A 33 -2.61 2.45 -19.08
CA GLU A 33 -3.80 2.20 -18.27
C GLU A 33 -3.61 2.64 -16.81
N ASP A 34 -2.45 2.37 -16.22
CA ASP A 34 -2.12 2.78 -14.85
C ASP A 34 -2.09 4.32 -14.72
N LEU A 35 -1.51 5.03 -15.69
CA LEU A 35 -1.54 6.50 -15.75
C LEU A 35 -2.97 7.06 -15.86
N ALA A 36 -3.84 6.41 -16.62
CA ALA A 36 -5.24 6.84 -16.77
C ALA A 36 -6.09 6.55 -15.53
N ASP A 37 -5.81 5.46 -14.81
CA ASP A 37 -6.54 5.05 -13.62
C ASP A 37 -6.08 5.78 -12.35
N MET A 38 -4.82 6.23 -12.29
CA MET A 38 -4.25 6.99 -11.18
C MET A 38 -4.99 8.31 -10.87
N GLY A 39 -5.74 8.88 -11.84
CA GLY A 39 -6.53 10.10 -11.66
C GLY A 39 -8.04 9.91 -11.56
N ARG A 40 -8.58 8.75 -11.94
CA ARG A 40 -10.03 8.58 -12.20
C ARG A 40 -10.82 7.96 -11.06
N ARG A 41 -10.16 7.24 -10.13
CA ARG A 41 -10.82 6.68 -8.95
C ARG A 41 -10.67 7.63 -7.77
N THR A 42 -11.67 8.47 -7.58
CA THR A 42 -11.79 9.39 -6.44
C THR A 42 -11.48 8.67 -5.11
N PRO A 43 -10.64 9.23 -4.22
CA PRO A 43 -10.24 8.64 -2.93
C PRO A 43 -11.37 8.56 -1.89
N LEU A 44 -12.63 8.61 -2.33
CA LEU A 44 -13.83 8.63 -1.49
C LEU A 44 -14.11 7.26 -0.81
N GLY A 45 -13.49 6.17 -1.28
CA GLY A 45 -13.66 4.83 -0.70
C GLY A 45 -12.74 4.50 0.50
N LEU A 46 -11.80 5.37 0.87
CA LEU A 46 -10.78 5.05 1.89
C LEU A 46 -11.09 5.60 3.28
N LEU A 47 -12.18 6.35 3.45
CA LEU A 47 -12.62 6.84 4.75
C LEU A 47 -12.82 5.71 5.78
N PRO A 48 -13.47 4.57 5.44
CA PRO A 48 -13.68 3.46 6.38
C PRO A 48 -12.36 2.86 6.89
N LEU A 49 -11.37 2.74 6.00
CA LEU A 49 -10.05 2.20 6.34
C LEU A 49 -9.24 3.17 7.20
N ARG A 50 -9.34 4.48 6.96
CA ARG A 50 -8.69 5.51 7.79
C ARG A 50 -9.23 5.49 9.21
N LEU A 51 -10.55 5.38 9.39
CA LEU A 51 -11.21 5.26 10.71
C LEU A 51 -10.75 3.99 11.46
N LEU A 52 -10.71 2.86 10.78
CA LEU A 52 -10.25 1.60 11.37
C LEU A 52 -8.78 1.66 11.80
N ARG A 53 -7.92 2.32 11.02
CA ARG A 53 -6.51 2.50 11.35
C ARG A 53 -6.32 3.41 12.58
N THR A 54 -7.06 4.52 12.67
CA THR A 54 -7.00 5.42 13.84
C THR A 54 -7.47 4.74 15.12
N TRP A 55 -8.51 3.91 15.03
CA TRP A 55 -9.03 3.19 16.20
C TRP A 55 -8.03 2.16 16.75
N ARG A 56 -7.36 1.39 15.86
CA ARG A 56 -6.32 0.44 16.28
C ARG A 56 -5.11 1.12 16.93
N LEU A 57 -4.67 2.27 16.40
CA LEU A 57 -3.54 3.01 16.97
C LEU A 57 -3.86 3.55 18.37
N ARG A 58 -5.09 4.03 18.59
CA ARG A 58 -5.55 4.46 19.92
C ARG A 58 -5.53 3.31 20.95
N ARG A 59 -6.07 2.14 20.59
CA ARG A 59 -6.05 0.95 21.47
C ARG A 59 -4.65 0.50 21.86
N ARG A 60 -3.66 0.63 20.97
CA ARG A 60 -2.25 0.32 21.28
C ARG A 60 -1.63 1.30 22.27
N LYS A 61 -2.06 2.57 22.25
CA LYS A 61 -1.55 3.59 23.17
C LYS A 61 -2.05 3.36 24.60
N GLU A 62 -3.29 2.88 24.75
CA GLU A 62 -3.86 2.53 26.05
C GLU A 62 -3.20 1.28 26.68
N SER A 63 -2.70 0.36 25.85
CA SER A 63 -1.96 -0.82 26.33
C SER A 63 -0.47 -0.55 26.61
N GLY A 64 0.04 0.66 26.32
CA GLY A 64 1.42 1.08 26.58
C GLY A 64 1.59 2.03 27.77
N GLY A 65 0.54 2.26 28.56
CA GLY A 65 0.52 3.20 29.70
C GLY A 65 0.92 2.61 31.06
N GLY A 66 1.52 1.42 31.09
CA GLY A 66 2.05 0.81 32.32
C GLY A 66 3.49 1.24 32.56
N SER A 67 3.72 2.36 33.27
CA SER A 67 5.03 2.66 33.86
C SER A 67 5.41 1.55 34.86
N PRO A 68 6.62 0.98 34.83
CA PRO A 68 7.09 0.16 35.94
C PRO A 68 7.35 1.07 37.15
N PRO A 69 7.02 0.64 38.39
CA PRO A 69 7.41 1.39 39.58
C PRO A 69 8.95 1.42 39.68
N ARG A 70 9.50 2.63 39.77
CA ARG A 70 10.82 2.86 40.34
C ARG A 70 10.69 2.70 41.85
N GLU A 71 11.25 1.64 42.40
CA GLU A 71 11.69 1.63 43.80
C GLU A 71 13.16 1.25 43.81
N GLY A 72 13.96 2.19 44.31
CA GLY A 72 15.32 1.92 44.77
C GLY A 72 15.27 1.67 46.27
N SER A 73 16.15 0.80 46.74
CA SER A 73 16.96 0.93 47.96
C SER A 73 17.87 -0.29 48.05
#